data_AF-A0AAV3XER5-F1
#
_entry.id   AF-A0AAV3XER5-F1
#
_cell.length_a   1.000
_cell.length_b   1.000
_cell.length_c   1.000
_cell.angle_alpha   90.00
_cell.angle_beta   90.00
_cell.angle_gamma   90.00
#
_symmetry.space_group_name_H-M   'P 1'
#
loop_
_entity.id
_entity.type
_entity.pdbx_description
1 polymer ?
#
loop_
_entity_poly.entity_id
_entity_poly.type
_entity_poly.pdbx_seq_one_letter_code
_entity_poly.pdbx_strand_id
1 'polypeptide(L)' 'MDETSIQQKYMSNSKRISVSVTAETRNNLQALCEVEKRSMSNFVKLLIQSAIDTAKAKGKIE' A
#
# COMPACT_ATOMS: atom_id res chain seq x y z
N MET A 1 5.93 -27.95 -19.82
CA MET A 1 4.98 -26.91 -19.38
C MET A 1 5.80 -25.89 -18.64
N ASP A 2 5.86 -24.67 -19.16
CA ASP A 2 6.87 -23.65 -18.85
C ASP A 2 6.54 -22.93 -17.53
N GLU A 3 7.33 -23.16 -16.48
CA GLU A 3 7.15 -22.58 -15.13
C GLU A 3 7.17 -21.04 -15.13
N THR A 4 7.78 -20.43 -16.15
CA THR A 4 7.86 -18.97 -16.36
C THR A 4 6.50 -18.32 -16.58
N SER A 5 5.50 -19.07 -17.04
CA SER A 5 4.16 -18.56 -17.32
C SER A 5 3.28 -18.37 -16.07
N ILE A 6 3.65 -18.97 -14.93
CA ILE A 6 2.85 -18.89 -13.69
C ILE A 6 3.11 -17.56 -12.95
N GLN A 7 4.32 -16.99 -13.06
CA GLN A 7 4.64 -15.73 -12.38
C GLN A 7 3.91 -14.51 -12.97
N GLN A 8 3.65 -14.49 -14.28
CA GLN A 8 2.96 -13.35 -14.92
C GLN A 8 1.47 -13.25 -14.55
N LYS A 9 0.80 -14.34 -14.20
CA LYS A 9 -0.65 -14.30 -13.84
C LYS A 9 -0.92 -13.75 -12.44
N TYR A 10 0.05 -13.81 -11.51
CA TYR A 10 -0.16 -13.32 -10.14
C TYR A 10 -0.03 -11.80 -10.00
N MET A 11 0.63 -11.13 -10.95
CA MET A 11 0.77 -9.67 -10.95
C MET A 11 -0.41 -8.91 -11.57
N SER A 12 -1.34 -9.59 -12.26
CA SER A 12 -2.34 -8.94 -13.12
C SER A 12 -3.57 -8.34 -12.42
N ASN A 13 -3.71 -8.44 -11.09
CA ASN A 13 -4.85 -7.86 -10.36
C ASN A 13 -4.49 -6.73 -9.39
N SER A 14 -3.26 -6.21 -9.47
CA SER A 14 -2.84 -5.09 -8.63
C SER A 14 -3.31 -3.77 -9.24
N LYS A 15 -4.29 -3.10 -8.60
CA LYS A 15 -4.70 -1.74 -8.96
C LYS A 15 -3.77 -0.72 -8.29
N ARG A 16 -3.37 0.32 -9.02
CA ARG A 16 -2.51 1.41 -8.52
C ARG A 16 -3.37 2.59 -8.05
N ILE A 17 -2.95 3.23 -6.97
CA ILE A 17 -3.50 4.49 -6.48
C ILE A 17 -2.40 5.54 -6.61
N SER A 18 -2.69 6.65 -7.30
CA SER A 18 -1.81 7.81 -7.38
C SER A 18 -2.39 8.95 -6.56
N VAL A 19 -1.59 9.55 -5.68
CA VAL A 19 -2.03 10.61 -4.78
C VAL A 19 -1.05 11.78 -4.86
N SER A 20 -1.58 12.99 -5.02
CA SER A 20 -0.81 14.22 -4.91
C SER A 20 -0.65 14.60 -3.44
N VAL A 21 0.59 14.78 -3.00
CA VAL A 21 0.94 15.21 -1.64
C VAL A 21 1.96 16.34 -1.71
N THR A 22 2.08 17.10 -0.63
CA THR A 22 3.14 18.12 -0.53
C THR A 22 4.50 17.45 -0.44
N ALA A 23 5.55 18.20 -0.81
CA ALA A 23 6.93 17.73 -0.69
C ALA A 23 7.28 17.38 0.77
N GLU A 24 6.82 18.18 1.72
CA GLU A 24 7.01 17.94 3.15
C GLU A 24 6.40 16.61 3.59
N THR A 25 5.15 16.33 3.22
CA THR A 25 4.49 15.06 3.56
C THR A 25 5.23 13.86 2.97
N ARG A 26 5.71 13.96 1.73
CA ARG A 26 6.51 12.90 1.11
C ARG A 26 7.81 12.65 1.87
N ASN A 27 8.53 13.71 2.22
CA ASN A 27 9.82 13.61 2.90
C ASN A 27 9.66 13.02 4.31
N ASN A 28 8.64 13.46 5.06
CA ASN A 28 8.34 12.93 6.38
C ASN A 28 7.95 11.44 6.31
N LEU A 29 7.16 11.05 5.32
CA LEU A 29 6.80 9.65 5.10
C LEU A 29 8.03 8.80 4.75
N GLN A 30 8.97 9.34 3.97
CA GLN A 30 10.23 8.66 3.65
C GLN A 30 11.07 8.42 4.90
N ALA A 31 11.30 9.46 5.72
CA ALA A 31 12.05 9.33 6.96
C ALA A 31 11.40 8.31 7.91
N LEU A 32 10.06 8.30 8.00
CA LEU A 32 9.33 7.32 8.81
C LEU A 32 9.53 5.88 8.32
N CYS A 33 9.52 5.67 7.00
CA CYS A 33 9.77 4.36 6.40
C CYS A 33 11.20 3.85 6.68
N GLU A 34 12.18 4.75 6.74
CA GLU A 34 13.57 4.42 7.09
C GLU A 34 13.70 3.95 8.54
N VAL A 35 13.04 4.65 9.48
CA VAL A 35 13.01 4.26 10.91
C VAL A 35 12.35 2.90 11.09
N GLU A 36 11.22 2.68 10.41
CA GLU A 36 10.44 1.43 10.49
C GLU A 36 11.06 0.27 9.68
N LYS A 37 12.14 0.52 8.91
CA LYS A 37 12.78 -0.43 7.98
C LYS A 37 11.79 -1.10 7.03
N ARG A 38 10.86 -0.31 6.49
CA ARG A 38 9.80 -0.78 5.58
C ARG A 38 9.83 -0.02 4.26
N SER A 39 9.42 -0.68 3.19
CA SER A 39 9.22 0.02 1.92
C SER A 39 8.00 0.94 1.99
N MET A 40 8.09 2.08 1.33
CA MET A 40 7.03 3.09 1.24
C MET A 40 5.67 2.47 0.86
N SER A 41 5.64 1.67 -0.21
CA SER A 41 4.42 1.04 -0.70
C SER A 41 3.80 0.07 0.31
N ASN A 42 4.64 -0.70 1.02
CA ASN A 42 4.14 -1.62 2.03
C ASN A 42 3.60 -0.85 3.25
N PHE A 43 4.30 0.20 3.66
CA PHE A 43 3.85 1.05 4.77
C PHE A 43 2.51 1.72 4.48
N VAL A 44 2.38 2.35 3.31
CA VAL A 44 1.12 2.97 2.86
C VAL A 44 0.00 1.94 2.74
N LYS A 45 0.29 0.74 2.21
CA LYS A 45 -0.68 -0.36 2.15
C LYS A 45 -1.24 -0.69 3.53
N LEU A 46 -0.39 -0.80 4.55
CA LEU A 46 -0.81 -1.12 5.92
C LEU A 46 -1.66 -0.01 6.54
N LEU A 47 -1.29 1.25 6.31
CA LEU A 47 -2.08 2.40 6.78
C LEU A 47 -3.47 2.43 6.15
N ILE A 48 -3.55 2.23 4.83
CA ILE A 48 -4.83 2.16 4.10
C ILE A 48 -5.69 1.01 4.62
N GLN A 49 -5.09 -0.18 4.77
CA GLN A 49 -5.81 -1.36 5.26
C GLN A 49 -6.36 -1.14 6.68
N SER A 50 -5.53 -0.62 7.59
CA SER A 50 -5.95 -0.28 8.96
C SER A 50 -7.10 0.72 9.00
N ALA A 51 -7.08 1.73 8.13
CA ALA A 51 -8.17 2.69 8.01
C ALA A 51 -9.47 2.04 7.50
N ILE A 52 -9.37 1.14 6.52
CA ILE A 52 -10.51 0.37 5.99
C ILE A 52 -11.09 -0.56 7.06
N ASP A 53 -10.24 -1.34 7.75
CA ASP A 53 -10.67 -2.24 8.83
C ASP A 53 -11.37 -1.46 9.95
N THR A 54 -10.83 -0.30 10.32
CA THR A 54 -11.47 0.59 11.30
C THR A 54 -12.83 1.10 10.82
N ALA A 55 -12.95 1.43 9.53
CA ALA A 55 -14.21 1.88 8.95
C ALA A 55 -15.26 0.74 8.89
N LYS A 56 -14.84 -0.49 8.54
CA LYS A 56 -15.70 -1.69 8.57
C LYS A 56 -16.17 -2.01 9.99
N ALA A 57 -15.26 -2.01 10.97
CA ALA A 57 -15.59 -2.26 12.38
C ALA A 57 -16.57 -1.23 12.94
N LYS A 58 -16.55 0.01 12.43
CA LYS A 58 -17.49 1.08 12.78
C LYS A 58 -18.76 1.08 11.94
N GLY A 59 -18.94 0.12 11.02
CA GLY A 59 -20.10 0.04 10.13
C GLY A 59 -20.22 1.18 9.13
N LYS A 60 -19.11 1.86 8.79
CA LYS A 60 -19.12 2.99 7.84
C LYS A 60 -19.08 2.55 6.38
N ILE A 61 -18.48 1.39 6.13
CA ILE A 61 -18.34 0.75 4.82
C ILE A 61 -18.48 -0.76 5.01
N GLU A 62 -19.01 -1.44 3.99
CA GLU A 62 -19.26 -2.89 4.00
C GLU A 62 -18.09 -3.71 3.42
#